data_AF-A0A7S7TWZ5-F1
#
_entry.id   AF-A0A7S7TWZ5-F1
#
_cell.length_a   1.000
_cell.length_b   1.000
_cell.length_c   1.000
_cell.angle_alpha   90.00
_cell.angle_beta   90.00
_cell.angle_gamma   90.00
#
_symmetry.space_group_name_H-M   'P 1'
#
loop_
_entity.id
_entity.type
_entity.pdbx_description
1 polymer ?
#
loop_
_entity_poly.entity_id
_entity_poly.type
_entity_poly.pdbx_seq_one_letter_code
_entity_poly.pdbx_strand_id
1 'polypeptide(L)'
;MFQGVIDQESAVPVAATAIQDVLFERGMYWASGRSGVVNLVAAHKWFNLAALKGRTDAIAHRREVAEQMSDVEIAAAQREARAWMTTH
;
A
#
# COMPACT_ATOMS: atom_id res chain seq x y z
N MET A 1 -0.30 39.20 9.97
CA MET A 1 0.80 38.55 9.25
C MET A 1 1.22 37.34 10.08
N PHE A 2 0.91 36.13 9.64
CA PHE A 2 1.31 34.90 10.32
C PHE A 2 2.63 34.43 9.71
N GLN A 3 3.74 34.67 10.40
CA GLN A 3 5.04 34.12 10.01
C GLN A 3 5.12 32.70 10.59
N GLY A 4 4.58 31.73 9.85
CA GLY A 4 4.75 30.31 10.17
C GLY A 4 6.18 29.92 9.84
N VAL A 5 7.04 29.85 10.86
CA VAL A 5 8.35 29.20 10.76
C VAL A 5 8.04 27.74 10.46
N ILE A 6 8.26 27.32 9.22
CA ILE A 6 8.23 25.90 8.87
C ILE A 6 9.50 25.32 9.48
N ASP A 7 9.33 24.60 10.58
CA ASP A 7 10.39 23.81 11.21
C ASP A 7 10.85 22.75 10.20
N GLN A 8 11.92 23.04 9.46
CA GLN A 8 12.55 22.08 8.55
C GLN A 8 13.40 21.04 9.29
N GLU A 9 13.64 21.20 10.59
CA GLU A 9 14.41 20.24 11.40
C GLU A 9 13.65 18.94 11.71
N SER A 10 12.31 18.99 11.73
CA SER A 10 11.44 17.80 11.82
C SER A 10 11.13 17.14 10.46
N ALA A 11 11.71 17.65 9.37
CA ALA A 11 11.61 17.00 8.07
C ALA A 11 12.49 15.75 8.06
N VAL A 12 11.92 14.63 8.51
CA VAL A 12 12.49 13.30 8.30
C VAL A 12 12.88 13.20 6.82
N PRO A 13 14.15 12.90 6.50
CA PRO A 13 14.52 12.65 5.12
C PRO A 13 13.58 11.56 4.61
N VAL A 14 12.96 11.78 3.45
CA VAL A 14 12.22 10.73 2.74
C VAL A 14 13.22 9.60 2.55
N ALA A 15 13.20 8.65 3.47
CA ALA A 15 14.15 7.55 3.49
C ALA A 15 14.02 6.81 2.15
N ALA A 16 15.09 6.16 1.70
CA ALA A 16 15.13 5.40 0.45
C ALA A 16 14.10 4.24 0.38
N THR A 17 13.20 4.15 1.36
CA THR A 17 12.05 3.26 1.49
C THR A 17 10.72 3.88 1.03
N ALA A 18 10.74 5.08 0.45
CA ALA A 18 9.55 5.84 0.09
C ALA A 18 8.52 5.04 -0.72
N ILE A 19 8.96 4.17 -1.63
CA ILE A 19 8.03 3.45 -2.50
C ILE A 19 7.26 2.35 -1.76
N GLN A 20 7.90 1.54 -0.92
CA GLN A 20 7.17 0.50 -0.18
C GLN A 20 6.20 1.08 0.84
N ASP A 21 6.55 2.24 1.43
CA ASP A 21 5.68 2.94 2.38
C ASP A 21 4.47 3.53 1.65
N VAL A 22 4.68 4.15 0.48
CA VAL A 22 3.59 4.65 -0.38
C VAL A 22 2.68 3.52 -0.87
N LEU A 23 3.26 2.39 -1.27
CA LEU A 23 2.50 1.20 -1.67
C LEU A 23 1.69 0.66 -0.48
N PHE A 24 2.28 0.63 0.72
CA PHE A 24 1.60 0.20 1.93
C PHE A 24 0.41 1.10 2.28
N GLU A 25 0.60 2.42 2.31
CA GLU A 25 -0.46 3.39 2.58
C GLU A 25 -1.60 3.29 1.57
N ARG A 26 -1.28 3.01 0.30
CA ARG A 26 -2.30 2.76 -0.72
C ARG A 26 -3.09 1.48 -0.44
N GLY A 27 -2.45 0.43 0.07
CA GLY A 27 -3.13 -0.76 0.57
C GLY A 27 -4.11 -0.43 1.70
N MET A 28 -3.64 0.34 2.69
CA MET A 28 -4.46 0.79 3.82
C MET A 28 -5.66 1.64 3.40
N TYR A 29 -5.48 2.52 2.42
CA TYR A 29 -6.56 3.32 1.85
C TYR A 29 -7.71 2.45 1.31
N TRP A 30 -7.38 1.41 0.54
CA TRP A 30 -8.40 0.52 -0.04
C TRP A 30 -9.01 -0.45 0.98
N ALA A 31 -8.21 -0.89 1.95
CA ALA A 31 -8.68 -1.80 3.00
C ALA A 31 -9.62 -1.11 4.01
N SER A 32 -9.33 0.15 4.36
CA SER A 32 -10.08 0.90 5.38
C SER A 32 -11.44 1.42 4.90
N GLY A 33 -11.71 1.42 3.58
CA GLY A 33 -12.93 1.99 3.03
C GLY A 33 -13.09 3.49 3.28
N ARG A 34 -12.00 4.22 3.60
CA ARG A 34 -12.00 5.66 3.90
C ARG A 34 -12.55 6.51 2.74
N SER A 35 -12.63 5.95 1.54
CA SER A 35 -13.21 6.53 0.32
C SER A 35 -14.68 6.17 0.07
N GLY A 36 -15.32 5.45 1.00
CA GLY A 36 -16.71 5.00 0.90
C GLY A 36 -16.89 3.58 0.34
N VAL A 37 -15.83 2.93 -0.17
CA VAL A 37 -15.87 1.55 -0.67
C VAL A 37 -14.61 0.79 -0.28
N VAL A 38 -14.77 -0.42 0.25
CA VAL A 38 -13.66 -1.33 0.54
C VAL A 38 -13.26 -2.09 -0.73
N ASN A 39 -12.03 -1.83 -1.16
CA ASN A 39 -11.28 -2.41 -2.28
C ASN A 39 -10.40 -3.63 -1.93
N LEU A 40 -10.90 -4.83 -1.59
CA LEU A 40 -10.01 -5.92 -1.14
C LEU A 40 -8.99 -6.38 -2.20
N VAL A 41 -9.37 -6.46 -3.47
CA VAL A 41 -8.47 -6.80 -4.59
C VAL A 41 -7.35 -5.78 -4.71
N ALA A 42 -7.70 -4.49 -4.68
CA ALA A 42 -6.74 -3.39 -4.73
C ALA A 42 -5.84 -3.37 -3.49
N ALA A 43 -6.40 -3.57 -2.29
CA ALA A 43 -5.65 -3.62 -1.04
C ALA A 43 -4.61 -4.74 -1.07
N HIS A 44 -5.02 -5.97 -1.41
CA HIS A 44 -4.12 -7.11 -1.52
C HIS A 44 -2.98 -6.86 -2.51
N LYS A 45 -3.29 -6.30 -3.69
CA LYS A 45 -2.28 -5.94 -4.70
C LYS A 45 -1.23 -5.00 -4.12
N TRP A 46 -1.63 -3.92 -3.46
CA TRP A 46 -0.71 -2.92 -2.94
C TRP A 46 0.12 -3.44 -1.77
N PHE A 47 -0.47 -4.23 -0.86
CA PHE A 47 0.29 -4.91 0.19
C PHE A 47 1.28 -5.94 -0.37
N ASN A 48 0.93 -6.67 -1.43
CA ASN A 48 1.85 -7.56 -2.11
C ASN A 48 3.06 -6.82 -2.69
N LEU A 49 2.83 -5.70 -3.37
CA LEU A 49 3.91 -4.87 -3.93
C LEU A 49 4.77 -4.24 -2.82
N ALA A 50 4.16 -3.73 -1.75
CA ALA A 50 4.88 -3.19 -0.59
C ALA A 50 5.78 -4.25 0.07
N ALA A 51 5.26 -5.47 0.26
CA ALA A 51 6.02 -6.59 0.80
C ALA A 51 7.22 -6.95 -0.09
N LEU A 52 7.00 -7.04 -1.42
CA LEU A 52 8.06 -7.32 -2.39
C LEU A 52 9.14 -6.22 -2.42
N LYS A 53 8.78 -4.97 -2.10
CA LYS A 53 9.71 -3.83 -2.02
C LYS A 53 10.36 -3.66 -0.63
N GLY A 54 10.07 -4.56 0.32
CA GLY A 54 10.77 -4.65 1.61
C GLY A 54 9.96 -4.19 2.82
N ARG A 55 8.68 -3.82 2.69
CA ARG A 55 7.81 -3.54 3.84
C ARG A 55 7.27 -4.85 4.42
N THR A 56 7.98 -5.44 5.37
CA THR A 56 7.63 -6.74 5.97
C THR A 56 6.24 -6.76 6.61
N ASP A 57 5.80 -5.66 7.21
CA ASP A 57 4.48 -5.53 7.84
C ASP A 57 3.34 -5.75 6.83
N ALA A 58 3.57 -5.42 5.56
CA ALA A 58 2.59 -5.63 4.49
C ALA A 58 2.25 -7.11 4.27
N ILE A 59 3.09 -8.05 4.70
CA ILE A 59 2.82 -9.49 4.60
C ILE A 59 1.63 -9.88 5.48
N ALA A 60 1.54 -9.33 6.70
CA ALA A 60 0.44 -9.63 7.61
C ALA A 60 -0.88 -9.08 7.05
N HIS A 61 -0.91 -7.80 6.69
CA HIS A 61 -2.10 -7.17 6.09
C HIS A 61 -2.55 -7.82 4.78
N ARG A 62 -1.60 -8.27 3.94
CA ARG A 62 -1.92 -9.04 2.72
C ARG A 62 -2.64 -10.34 3.05
N ARG A 63 -2.24 -11.05 4.13
CA ARG A 63 -2.87 -12.30 4.55
C ARG A 63 -4.27 -12.05 5.11
N GLU A 64 -4.43 -11.08 6.00
CA GLU A 64 -5.72 -10.70 6.59
C GLU A 64 -6.76 -10.32 5.54
N VAL A 65 -6.33 -9.58 4.50
CA VAL A 65 -7.21 -9.22 3.38
C VAL A 65 -7.53 -10.44 2.52
N ALA A 66 -6.55 -11.33 2.27
CA ALA A 66 -6.76 -12.54 1.47
C ALA A 66 -7.77 -13.51 2.11
N GLU A 67 -7.84 -13.57 3.44
CA GLU A 67 -8.81 -14.38 4.18
C GLU A 67 -10.27 -13.98 3.91
N GLN A 68 -10.50 -12.76 3.40
CA GLN A 68 -11.83 -12.23 3.05
C GLN A 68 -12.11 -12.25 1.54
N MET A 69 -11.19 -12.78 0.75
CA MET A 69 -11.29 -12.80 -0.71
C MET A 69 -11.56 -14.22 -1.23
N SER A 70 -12.24 -14.31 -2.36
CA SER A 70 -12.31 -15.54 -3.13
C SER A 70 -10.99 -15.82 -3.88
N ASP A 71 -10.77 -17.09 -4.27
CA ASP A 71 -9.61 -17.48 -5.07
C ASP A 71 -9.49 -16.68 -6.38
N VAL A 72 -10.64 -16.35 -6.99
CA VAL A 72 -10.69 -15.55 -8.22
C VAL A 72 -10.20 -14.13 -7.98
N GLU A 73 -10.58 -13.52 -6.86
CA GLU A 73 -10.13 -12.19 -6.46
C GLU A 73 -8.64 -12.17 -6.09
N ILE A 74 -8.14 -13.21 -5.40
CA ILE A 74 -6.71 -13.36 -5.10
C ILE A 74 -5.91 -13.46 -6.41
N ALA A 75 -6.37 -14.30 -7.35
CA ALA A 75 -5.73 -14.45 -8.66
C ALA A 75 -5.77 -13.13 -9.47
N ALA A 76 -6.85 -12.36 -9.39
CA ALA A 76 -6.93 -11.03 -9.99
C ALA A 76 -5.91 -10.06 -9.38
N ALA A 77 -5.87 -9.93 -8.05
CA ALA A 77 -4.94 -9.05 -7.35
C ALA A 77 -3.47 -9.37 -7.66
N GLN A 78 -3.12 -10.66 -7.72
CA GLN A 78 -1.77 -11.09 -8.07
C GLN A 78 -1.41 -10.81 -9.54
N ARG A 79 -2.35 -11.01 -10.48
CA ARG A 79 -2.15 -10.64 -11.90
C ARG A 79 -1.90 -9.16 -12.04
N GLU A 80 -2.71 -8.34 -11.37
CA GLU A 80 -2.54 -6.89 -11.38
C GLU A 80 -1.23 -6.43 -10.76
N ALA A 81 -0.77 -7.06 -9.66
CA ALA A 81 0.51 -6.76 -9.06
C ALA A 81 1.67 -7.07 -10.03
N ARG A 82 1.61 -8.23 -10.71
CA ARG A 82 2.59 -8.58 -11.76
C ARG A 82 2.60 -7.57 -12.91
N ALA A 83 1.42 -7.21 -13.42
CA ALA A 83 1.29 -6.23 -14.49
C ALA A 83 1.82 -4.84 -14.07
N TRP A 84 1.68 -4.46 -12.79
CA TRP A 84 2.24 -3.21 -12.30
C TRP A 84 3.79 -3.23 -12.35
N MET A 85 4.42 -4.33 -11.93
CA MET A 85 5.88 -4.50 -11.95
C MET A 85 6.50 -4.55 -13.35
N THR A 86 5.73 -4.89 -14.38
CA THR A 86 6.23 -4.87 -15.76
C THR A 86 6.17 -3.49 -16.40
N THR A 87 5.41 -2.57 -15.80
CA THR A 87 5.14 -1.23 -16.36
C THR A 87 5.88 -0.12 -15.59
N HIS A 88 6.37 -0.40 -14.38
CA HIS A 88 7.04 0.54 -13.47
C HIS A 88 8.31 -0.09 -12.90
#